data_AF-A0AAU6J931-F1
#
_entry.id   AF-A0AAU6J931-F1
#
_cell.length_a   1.000
_cell.length_b   1.000
_cell.length_c   1.000
_cell.angle_alpha   90.00
_cell.angle_beta   90.00
_cell.angle_gamma   90.00
#
_symmetry.space_group_name_H-M   'P 1'
#
loop_
_entity.id
_entity.type
_entity.pdbx_description
1 polymer ?
#
loop_
_entity_poly.entity_id
_entity_poly.type
_entity_poly.pdbx_seq_one_letter_code
_entity_poly.pdbx_strand_id
1 'polypeptide(L)'
;MGDGDTLLGFRRMMEACAAIGCRELWASTAMVKPMFAGRLAWDRFRTDVTWEEQLVAIERFLSRLASYARDLGIHINLETHEEITSFELVRLVEAVGPDVIGIVYDTANALHRVEHPVWTARRVAPYVRQTHIKDAHVAHGEDGLYYQLRPCGTGVVDFAEVIPIITGANPRVNLTLETYESYEDRPRNPEKWLLEIYDEEFLRAHPGLTTLEFAAYLKTVRDYEQRIASGELPDLDTYARAPFGYAEAVHYIKDSAAHIREICAAESAHSLR
;
A
#
# COMPACT_ATOMS: atom_id res chain seq x y z
N MET A 1 -20.97 -14.02 -10.30
CA MET A 1 -20.42 -14.22 -11.66
C MET A 1 -19.57 -15.47 -11.66
N GLY A 2 -19.67 -16.35 -12.67
CA GLY A 2 -18.83 -17.56 -12.78
C GLY A 2 -19.50 -18.88 -12.39
N ASP A 3 -20.77 -18.88 -11.99
CA ASP A 3 -21.58 -20.10 -11.80
C ASP A 3 -20.95 -21.14 -10.83
N GLY A 4 -20.19 -20.65 -9.84
CA GLY A 4 -19.46 -21.47 -8.85
C GLY A 4 -17.97 -21.71 -9.19
N ASP A 5 -17.52 -21.35 -10.39
CA ASP A 5 -16.11 -21.41 -10.81
C ASP A 5 -15.45 -20.02 -10.68
N THR A 6 -14.53 -19.90 -9.72
CA THR A 6 -13.77 -18.68 -9.48
C THR A 6 -12.96 -18.24 -10.70
N LEU A 7 -12.33 -19.16 -11.43
CA LEU A 7 -11.53 -18.81 -12.60
C LEU A 7 -12.41 -18.24 -13.71
N LEU A 8 -13.58 -18.85 -13.94
CA LEU A 8 -14.56 -18.34 -14.90
C LEU A 8 -15.10 -16.98 -14.47
N GLY A 9 -15.31 -16.76 -13.17
CA GLY A 9 -15.68 -15.47 -12.60
C GLY A 9 -14.67 -14.38 -12.94
N PHE A 10 -13.38 -14.62 -12.67
CA PHE A 10 -12.30 -13.68 -13.00
C PHE A 10 -12.18 -13.43 -14.50
N ARG A 11 -12.27 -14.48 -15.32
CA ARG A 11 -12.27 -14.32 -16.78
C ARG A 11 -13.39 -13.40 -17.25
N ARG A 12 -14.64 -13.60 -16.78
CA ARG A 12 -15.78 -12.75 -17.16
C ARG A 12 -15.58 -11.30 -16.72
N MET A 13 -14.97 -11.07 -15.54
CA MET A 13 -14.61 -9.72 -15.10
C MET A 13 -13.58 -9.08 -16.03
N MET A 14 -12.54 -9.80 -16.40
CA MET A 14 -11.51 -9.33 -17.34
C MET A 14 -12.10 -9.02 -18.72
N GLU A 15 -12.97 -9.89 -19.25
CA GLU A 15 -13.67 -9.66 -20.52
C GLU A 15 -14.53 -8.38 -20.46
N ALA A 16 -15.26 -8.16 -19.35
CA ALA A 16 -16.05 -6.96 -19.15
C ALA A 16 -15.18 -5.68 -19.06
N CYS A 17 -14.06 -5.73 -18.33
CA CYS A 17 -13.09 -4.62 -18.28
C CYS A 17 -12.50 -4.32 -19.67
N ALA A 18 -12.08 -5.36 -20.39
CA ALA A 18 -11.52 -5.22 -21.72
C ALA A 18 -12.50 -4.60 -22.72
N ALA A 19 -13.79 -4.94 -22.61
CA ALA A 19 -14.86 -4.41 -23.47
C ALA A 19 -15.08 -2.90 -23.33
N ILE A 20 -14.73 -2.31 -22.18
CA ILE A 20 -14.79 -0.86 -21.95
C ILE A 20 -13.42 -0.17 -22.05
N GLY A 21 -12.38 -0.90 -22.51
CA GLY A 21 -11.03 -0.37 -22.64
C GLY A 21 -10.25 -0.26 -21.31
N CYS A 22 -10.79 -0.79 -20.20
CA CYS A 22 -10.06 -0.86 -18.93
C CYS A 22 -9.09 -2.05 -18.96
N ARG A 23 -7.78 -1.77 -18.96
CA ARG A 23 -6.72 -2.78 -19.11
C ARG A 23 -5.77 -2.89 -17.93
N GLU A 24 -5.83 -1.98 -16.98
CA GLU A 24 -5.03 -1.98 -15.76
C GLU A 24 -5.97 -2.29 -14.59
N LEU A 25 -5.97 -3.55 -14.14
CA LEU A 25 -6.93 -4.05 -13.15
C LEU A 25 -6.25 -4.11 -11.79
N TRP A 26 -6.83 -3.43 -10.80
CA TRP A 26 -6.42 -3.55 -9.40
C TRP A 26 -6.86 -4.90 -8.83
N ALA A 27 -5.96 -5.54 -8.08
CA ALA A 27 -6.24 -6.76 -7.32
C ALA A 27 -5.45 -6.77 -6.00
N SER A 28 -6.05 -7.33 -4.96
CA SER A 28 -5.36 -7.67 -3.71
C SER A 28 -5.16 -9.19 -3.60
N THR A 29 -4.19 -9.61 -2.80
CA THR A 29 -3.90 -11.04 -2.59
C THR A 29 -4.75 -11.67 -1.49
N ALA A 30 -5.05 -10.90 -0.45
CA ALA A 30 -5.95 -11.25 0.63
C ALA A 30 -6.58 -9.98 1.21
N MET A 31 -7.12 -10.05 2.45
CA MET A 31 -7.81 -8.93 3.10
C MET A 31 -7.60 -8.89 4.62
N VAL A 32 -7.99 -7.77 5.23
CA VAL A 32 -8.13 -7.61 6.67
C VAL A 32 -9.48 -8.17 7.15
N LYS A 33 -9.48 -8.82 8.31
CA LYS A 33 -10.63 -9.41 9.01
C LYS A 33 -10.88 -8.64 10.31
N PRO A 34 -11.78 -7.64 10.32
CA PRO A 34 -11.96 -6.74 11.46
C PRO A 34 -12.54 -7.42 12.72
N MET A 35 -12.94 -8.69 12.61
CA MET A 35 -13.41 -9.52 13.73
C MET A 35 -12.28 -10.10 14.59
N PHE A 36 -11.03 -10.05 14.12
CA PHE A 36 -9.86 -10.48 14.88
C PHE A 36 -9.03 -9.26 15.31
N ALA A 37 -8.21 -9.44 16.35
CA ALA A 37 -7.36 -8.39 16.92
C ALA A 37 -5.88 -8.72 16.72
N GLY A 38 -5.03 -7.69 16.78
CA GLY A 38 -3.59 -7.82 16.53
C GLY A 38 -3.34 -8.47 15.16
N ARG A 39 -2.15 -9.03 14.95
CA ARG A 39 -1.72 -9.63 13.68
C ARG A 39 -2.71 -10.63 13.08
N LEU A 40 -3.55 -11.29 13.90
CA LEU A 40 -4.56 -12.23 13.43
C LEU A 40 -5.67 -11.57 12.59
N ALA A 41 -5.78 -10.24 12.60
CA ALA A 41 -6.66 -9.51 11.70
C ALA A 41 -6.21 -9.56 10.24
N TRP A 42 -4.98 -9.94 9.93
CA TRP A 42 -4.47 -10.01 8.56
C TRP A 42 -4.40 -11.46 8.09
N ASP A 43 -4.90 -11.75 6.88
CA ASP A 43 -4.95 -13.10 6.31
C ASP A 43 -3.58 -13.82 6.29
N ARG A 44 -2.46 -13.09 6.25
CA ARG A 44 -1.10 -13.66 6.36
C ARG A 44 -0.82 -14.39 7.68
N PHE A 45 -1.56 -14.08 8.74
CA PHE A 45 -1.37 -14.67 10.07
C PHE A 45 -2.49 -15.65 10.45
N ARG A 46 -3.17 -16.22 9.46
CA ARG A 46 -4.12 -17.31 9.66
C ARG A 46 -3.44 -18.52 10.31
N THR A 47 -4.23 -19.26 11.09
CA THR A 47 -3.77 -20.44 11.83
C THR A 47 -4.16 -21.76 11.17
N ASP A 48 -5.05 -21.73 10.18
CA ASP A 48 -5.54 -22.89 9.45
C ASP A 48 -4.77 -23.15 8.13
N VAL A 49 -4.08 -22.14 7.60
CA VAL A 49 -3.23 -22.22 6.41
C VAL A 49 -2.08 -21.22 6.53
N THR A 50 -0.85 -21.66 6.24
CA THR A 50 0.34 -20.81 6.32
C THR A 50 0.37 -19.76 5.21
N TRP A 51 1.10 -18.66 5.43
CA TRP A 51 1.24 -17.63 4.39
C TRP A 51 1.96 -18.15 3.15
N GLU A 52 2.94 -19.02 3.33
CA GLU A 52 3.65 -19.68 2.24
C GLU A 52 2.72 -20.53 1.37
N GLU A 53 1.81 -21.29 1.98
CA GLU A 53 0.80 -22.07 1.25
C GLU A 53 -0.19 -21.15 0.51
N GLN A 54 -0.59 -20.03 1.13
CA GLN A 54 -1.42 -19.01 0.49
C GLN A 54 -0.73 -18.42 -0.73
N LEU A 55 0.55 -18.03 -0.63
CA LEU A 55 1.36 -17.48 -1.73
C LEU A 55 1.48 -18.47 -2.89
N VAL A 56 1.71 -19.77 -2.61
CA VAL A 56 1.73 -20.82 -3.66
C VAL A 56 0.36 -20.94 -4.35
N ALA A 57 -0.73 -20.84 -3.59
CA ALA A 57 -2.08 -20.86 -4.17
C ALA A 57 -2.37 -19.63 -5.03
N ILE A 58 -1.94 -18.45 -4.58
CA ILE A 58 -2.04 -17.17 -5.32
C ILE A 58 -1.26 -17.27 -6.63
N GLU A 59 0.01 -17.63 -6.59
CA GLU A 59 0.86 -17.75 -7.79
C GLU A 59 0.25 -18.72 -8.81
N ARG A 60 -0.22 -19.88 -8.36
CA ARG A 60 -0.89 -20.87 -9.22
C ARG A 60 -2.16 -20.30 -9.84
N PHE A 61 -2.94 -19.54 -9.10
CA PHE A 61 -4.17 -18.93 -9.61
C PHE A 61 -3.88 -17.83 -10.63
N LEU A 62 -2.95 -16.93 -10.32
CA LEU A 62 -2.47 -15.89 -11.24
C LEU A 62 -1.89 -16.50 -12.53
N SER A 63 -1.13 -17.58 -12.43
CA SER A 63 -0.59 -18.32 -13.59
C SER A 63 -1.70 -18.83 -14.51
N ARG A 64 -2.84 -19.26 -13.95
CA ARG A 64 -4.00 -19.68 -14.76
C ARG A 64 -4.69 -18.48 -15.44
N LEU A 65 -4.70 -17.32 -14.79
CA LEU A 65 -5.24 -16.07 -15.35
C LEU A 65 -4.34 -15.46 -16.43
N ALA A 66 -3.02 -15.70 -16.37
CA ALA A 66 -2.02 -15.10 -17.25
C ALA A 66 -2.34 -15.28 -18.75
N SER A 67 -2.82 -16.45 -19.17
CA SER A 67 -3.22 -16.69 -20.56
C SER A 67 -4.35 -15.75 -21.02
N TYR A 68 -5.42 -15.66 -20.23
CA TYR A 68 -6.54 -14.74 -20.50
C TYR A 68 -6.11 -13.27 -20.47
N ALA A 69 -5.20 -12.92 -19.55
CA ALA A 69 -4.68 -11.56 -19.44
C ALA A 69 -3.93 -11.16 -20.72
N ARG A 70 -3.09 -12.05 -21.27
CA ARG A 70 -2.39 -11.82 -22.55
C ARG A 70 -3.37 -11.64 -23.70
N ASP A 71 -4.35 -12.55 -23.83
CA ASP A 71 -5.33 -12.52 -24.93
C ASP A 71 -6.18 -11.23 -24.90
N LEU A 72 -6.49 -10.72 -23.71
CA LEU A 72 -7.28 -9.51 -23.52
C LEU A 72 -6.42 -8.24 -23.47
N GLY A 73 -5.09 -8.35 -23.48
CA GLY A 73 -4.16 -7.25 -23.29
C GLY A 73 -4.38 -6.51 -21.96
N ILE A 74 -4.56 -7.26 -20.88
CA ILE A 74 -4.79 -6.81 -19.51
C ILE A 74 -3.53 -7.02 -18.67
N HIS A 75 -3.25 -6.06 -17.78
CA HIS A 75 -2.41 -6.28 -16.61
C HIS A 75 -3.26 -6.42 -15.35
N ILE A 76 -2.94 -7.45 -14.55
CA ILE A 76 -3.46 -7.63 -13.19
C ILE A 76 -2.42 -7.05 -12.25
N ASN A 77 -2.72 -5.91 -11.66
CA ASN A 77 -1.81 -5.18 -10.80
C ASN A 77 -2.11 -5.51 -9.33
N LEU A 78 -1.15 -6.16 -8.68
CA LEU A 78 -1.24 -6.54 -7.28
C LEU A 78 -0.84 -5.35 -6.41
N GLU A 79 -1.71 -4.96 -5.47
CA GLU A 79 -1.38 -3.86 -4.56
C GLU A 79 -0.36 -4.29 -3.50
N THR A 80 0.53 -3.38 -3.11
CA THR A 80 1.29 -3.45 -1.84
C THR A 80 0.37 -3.31 -0.63
N HIS A 81 -0.70 -4.10 -0.57
CA HIS A 81 -1.74 -4.11 0.46
C HIS A 81 -1.18 -4.62 1.80
N GLU A 82 -1.88 -4.43 2.91
CA GLU A 82 -1.29 -4.53 4.26
C GLU A 82 -0.90 -5.96 4.67
N GLU A 83 -1.28 -7.01 3.93
CA GLU A 83 -0.90 -8.40 4.19
C GLU A 83 0.36 -8.85 3.49
N ILE A 84 0.79 -8.22 2.40
CA ILE A 84 1.85 -8.75 1.53
C ILE A 84 3.06 -7.83 1.54
N THR A 85 4.26 -8.42 1.59
CA THR A 85 5.49 -7.63 1.51
C THR A 85 5.82 -7.30 0.06
N SER A 86 6.54 -6.21 -0.15
CA SER A 86 6.98 -5.86 -1.51
C SER A 86 7.98 -6.86 -2.10
N PHE A 87 8.72 -7.58 -1.26
CA PHE A 87 9.57 -8.71 -1.68
C PHE A 87 8.74 -9.86 -2.28
N GLU A 88 7.64 -10.21 -1.62
CA GLU A 88 6.73 -11.27 -2.07
C GLU A 88 6.01 -10.86 -3.36
N LEU A 89 5.61 -9.59 -3.48
CA LEU A 89 5.01 -9.06 -4.71
C LEU A 89 5.95 -9.13 -5.91
N VAL A 90 7.20 -8.65 -5.76
CA VAL A 90 8.19 -8.74 -6.84
C VAL A 90 8.38 -10.19 -7.27
N ARG A 91 8.48 -11.12 -6.32
CA ARG A 91 8.58 -12.56 -6.64
C ARG A 91 7.37 -13.06 -7.42
N LEU A 92 6.15 -12.69 -7.04
CA LEU A 92 4.92 -13.08 -7.76
C LEU A 92 4.88 -12.52 -9.19
N VAL A 93 5.26 -11.24 -9.36
CA VAL A 93 5.34 -10.59 -10.68
C VAL A 93 6.33 -11.33 -11.58
N GLU A 94 7.54 -11.60 -11.07
CA GLU A 94 8.59 -12.29 -11.81
C GLU A 94 8.24 -13.75 -12.13
N ALA A 95 7.59 -14.46 -11.21
CA ALA A 95 7.21 -15.85 -11.40
C ALA A 95 6.10 -16.04 -12.44
N VAL A 96 5.08 -15.17 -12.43
CA VAL A 96 3.92 -15.30 -13.34
C VAL A 96 4.18 -14.63 -14.70
N GLY A 97 4.93 -13.53 -14.70
CA GLY A 97 5.31 -12.77 -15.88
C GLY A 97 4.97 -11.29 -15.76
N PRO A 98 5.96 -10.37 -15.87
CA PRO A 98 5.75 -8.93 -15.80
C PRO A 98 5.00 -8.35 -17.03
N ASP A 99 4.75 -9.19 -18.04
CA ASP A 99 3.95 -8.87 -19.22
C ASP A 99 2.44 -8.87 -18.94
N VAL A 100 2.01 -9.46 -17.82
CA VAL A 100 0.60 -9.52 -17.41
C VAL A 100 0.36 -9.25 -15.94
N ILE A 101 1.38 -9.35 -15.09
CA ILE A 101 1.28 -8.95 -13.68
C ILE A 101 2.08 -7.67 -13.47
N GLY A 102 1.51 -6.74 -12.72
CA GLY A 102 2.19 -5.52 -12.27
C GLY A 102 1.90 -5.24 -10.81
N ILE A 103 2.27 -4.04 -10.37
CA ILE A 103 2.07 -3.58 -9.00
C ILE A 103 1.22 -2.31 -8.98
N VAL A 104 0.22 -2.28 -8.10
CA VAL A 104 -0.34 -1.02 -7.58
C VAL A 104 0.51 -0.63 -6.38
N TYR A 105 1.35 0.39 -6.54
CA TYR A 105 2.19 0.81 -5.44
C TYR A 105 1.41 1.76 -4.54
N ASP A 106 1.04 1.24 -3.38
CA ASP A 106 0.53 2.02 -2.28
C ASP A 106 1.66 2.50 -1.37
N THR A 107 1.80 3.82 -1.23
CA THR A 107 2.94 4.42 -0.53
C THR A 107 2.90 4.25 0.98
N ALA A 108 1.74 3.94 1.58
CA ALA A 108 1.59 3.78 3.03
C ALA A 108 1.39 2.33 3.48
N ASN A 109 0.80 1.46 2.66
CA ASN A 109 0.44 0.13 3.10
C ASN A 109 1.65 -0.77 3.41
N ALA A 110 2.78 -0.57 2.72
CA ALA A 110 4.03 -1.28 3.04
C ALA A 110 4.58 -0.96 4.45
N LEU A 111 4.14 0.15 5.07
CA LEU A 111 4.48 0.48 6.45
C LEU A 111 3.95 -0.59 7.43
N HIS A 112 2.80 -1.22 7.13
CA HIS A 112 2.28 -2.33 7.94
C HIS A 112 3.22 -3.54 8.01
N ARG A 113 4.07 -3.69 6.98
CA ARG A 113 5.10 -4.74 6.89
C ARG A 113 6.47 -4.26 7.36
N VAL A 114 6.52 -3.09 8.01
CA VAL A 114 7.73 -2.40 8.50
C VAL A 114 8.83 -2.25 7.46
N GLU A 115 8.42 -2.04 6.20
CA GLU A 115 9.34 -1.80 5.08
C GLU A 115 9.59 -0.30 4.91
N HIS A 116 10.85 0.08 4.66
CA HIS A 116 11.22 1.49 4.54
C HIS A 116 10.64 2.09 3.23
N PRO A 117 9.85 3.19 3.28
CA PRO A 117 9.10 3.68 2.11
C PRO A 117 9.92 3.86 0.84
N VAL A 118 11.08 4.51 0.93
CA VAL A 118 11.97 4.73 -0.22
C VAL A 118 12.57 3.42 -0.74
N TRP A 119 12.87 2.47 0.14
CA TRP A 119 13.50 1.22 -0.26
C TRP A 119 12.49 0.32 -0.94
N THR A 120 11.27 0.28 -0.40
CA THR A 120 10.10 -0.31 -1.05
C THR A 120 9.86 0.29 -2.43
N ALA A 121 9.83 1.63 -2.55
CA ALA A 121 9.67 2.30 -3.84
C ALA A 121 10.71 1.82 -4.85
N ARG A 122 12.00 1.79 -4.49
CA ARG A 122 13.09 1.30 -5.37
C ARG A 122 12.88 -0.15 -5.79
N ARG A 123 12.42 -1.00 -4.86
CA ARG A 123 12.19 -2.42 -5.09
C ARG A 123 11.06 -2.67 -6.08
N VAL A 124 9.95 -1.95 -5.94
CA VAL A 124 8.75 -2.20 -6.76
C VAL A 124 8.72 -1.40 -8.06
N ALA A 125 9.44 -0.27 -8.15
CA ALA A 125 9.38 0.68 -9.25
C ALA A 125 9.38 0.07 -10.67
N PRO A 126 10.20 -0.95 -11.00
CA PRO A 126 10.19 -1.56 -12.34
C PRO A 126 8.86 -2.19 -12.75
N TYR A 127 8.01 -2.54 -11.77
CA TYR A 127 6.75 -3.26 -11.96
C TYR A 127 5.51 -2.39 -11.72
N VAL A 128 5.69 -1.13 -11.33
CA VAL A 128 4.57 -0.23 -11.00
C VAL A 128 3.81 0.20 -12.26
N ARG A 129 2.50 -0.09 -12.26
CA ARG A 129 1.58 0.34 -13.32
C ARG A 129 0.50 1.28 -12.84
N GLN A 130 0.16 1.22 -11.55
CA GLN A 130 -0.77 2.12 -10.89
C GLN A 130 -0.19 2.52 -9.54
N THR A 131 -0.66 3.62 -8.98
CA THR A 131 -0.28 4.04 -7.63
C THR A 131 -1.52 4.32 -6.81
N HIS A 132 -1.39 4.14 -5.50
CA HIS A 132 -2.25 4.73 -4.49
C HIS A 132 -1.35 5.57 -3.58
N ILE A 133 -1.47 6.88 -3.70
CA ILE A 133 -0.67 7.84 -2.97
C ILE A 133 -1.38 8.12 -1.65
N LYS A 134 -0.84 7.51 -0.60
CA LYS A 134 -1.28 7.58 0.79
C LYS A 134 -0.11 7.95 1.69
N ASP A 135 -0.40 8.64 2.78
CA ASP A 135 0.57 8.92 3.83
C ASP A 135 0.00 8.47 5.16
N ALA A 136 0.87 8.28 6.14
CA ALA A 136 0.47 7.76 7.44
C ALA A 136 1.36 8.25 8.56
N HIS A 137 0.72 8.46 9.70
CA HIS A 137 1.38 8.51 10.99
C HIS A 137 1.87 7.09 11.33
N VAL A 138 3.14 6.98 11.72
CA VAL A 138 3.67 5.80 12.41
C VAL A 138 4.54 6.27 13.57
N ALA A 139 4.14 5.94 14.80
CA ALA A 139 4.88 6.28 16.02
C ALA A 139 4.82 5.13 17.04
N HIS A 140 5.76 5.10 17.97
CA HIS A 140 5.76 4.15 19.07
C HIS A 140 4.58 4.39 20.01
N GLY A 141 3.96 3.29 20.43
CA GLY A 141 3.12 3.23 21.61
C GLY A 141 3.63 2.19 22.60
N GLU A 142 2.77 1.77 23.53
CA GLU A 142 3.16 0.88 24.63
C GLU A 142 3.56 -0.53 24.15
N ASP A 143 2.91 -1.03 23.09
CA ASP A 143 2.93 -2.43 22.65
C ASP A 143 3.47 -2.61 21.21
N GLY A 144 3.93 -1.54 20.57
CA GLY A 144 4.51 -1.59 19.22
C GLY A 144 4.49 -0.23 18.55
N LEU A 145 4.23 -0.23 17.23
CA LEU A 145 4.00 1.01 16.48
C LEU A 145 2.52 1.15 16.15
N TYR A 146 2.01 2.37 16.21
CA TYR A 146 0.65 2.67 15.80
C TYR A 146 0.63 3.36 14.45
N TYR A 147 -0.20 2.84 13.56
CA TYR A 147 -0.45 3.36 12.22
C TYR A 147 -1.81 4.06 12.15
N GLN A 148 -1.85 5.20 11.47
CA GLN A 148 -3.08 5.93 11.14
C GLN A 148 -2.88 6.75 9.87
N LEU A 149 -3.84 6.71 8.95
CA LEU A 149 -3.78 7.48 7.70
C LEU A 149 -3.73 8.99 7.94
N ARG A 150 -2.97 9.70 7.11
CA ARG A 150 -2.74 11.14 7.18
C ARG A 150 -2.77 11.78 5.78
N PRO A 151 -3.17 13.06 5.66
CA PRO A 151 -2.97 13.82 4.43
C PRO A 151 -1.50 13.75 3.99
N CYS A 152 -1.25 13.68 2.69
CA CYS A 152 0.12 13.56 2.17
C CYS A 152 0.97 14.77 2.58
N GLY A 153 2.15 14.50 3.13
CA GLY A 153 3.07 15.51 3.68
C GLY A 153 2.99 15.67 5.20
N THR A 154 2.03 14.99 5.84
CA THR A 154 1.81 15.04 7.30
C THR A 154 2.05 13.70 7.99
N GLY A 155 2.53 12.69 7.25
CA GLY A 155 2.96 11.40 7.76
C GLY A 155 4.46 11.15 7.59
N VAL A 156 4.82 9.87 7.55
CA VAL A 156 6.20 9.37 7.53
C VAL A 156 6.78 9.18 6.12
N VAL A 157 5.95 9.23 5.07
CA VAL A 157 6.41 8.92 3.71
C VAL A 157 7.19 10.12 3.15
N ASP A 158 8.45 9.90 2.79
CA ASP A 158 9.25 10.89 2.08
C ASP A 158 8.91 10.89 0.58
N PHE A 159 7.87 11.65 0.22
CA PHE A 159 7.44 11.77 -1.17
C PHE A 159 8.48 12.45 -2.07
N ALA A 160 9.38 13.27 -1.52
CA ALA A 160 10.42 13.93 -2.30
C ALA A 160 11.46 12.92 -2.82
N GLU A 161 11.67 11.80 -2.11
CA GLU A 161 12.44 10.66 -2.62
C GLU A 161 11.57 9.65 -3.37
N VAL A 162 10.38 9.31 -2.87
CA VAL A 162 9.53 8.24 -3.43
C VAL A 162 9.02 8.58 -4.82
N ILE A 163 8.51 9.80 -5.05
CA ILE A 163 7.88 10.16 -6.34
C ILE A 163 8.88 10.06 -7.49
N PRO A 164 10.10 10.66 -7.43
CA PRO A 164 11.09 10.55 -8.50
C PRO A 164 11.50 9.11 -8.85
N ILE A 165 11.50 8.21 -7.87
CA ILE A 165 11.81 6.79 -8.11
C ILE A 165 10.74 6.15 -8.99
N ILE A 166 9.47 6.41 -8.68
CA ILE A 166 8.32 5.82 -9.38
C ILE A 166 8.13 6.45 -10.76
N THR A 167 8.18 7.78 -10.85
CA THR A 167 8.07 8.51 -12.13
C THR A 167 9.28 8.27 -13.02
N GLY A 168 10.47 8.09 -12.45
CA GLY A 168 11.67 7.72 -13.19
C GLY A 168 11.58 6.35 -13.85
N ALA A 169 10.95 5.37 -13.19
CA ALA A 169 10.74 4.04 -13.76
C ALA A 169 9.57 4.00 -14.76
N ASN A 170 8.50 4.76 -14.50
CA ASN A 170 7.35 4.86 -15.39
C ASN A 170 6.83 6.31 -15.47
N PRO A 171 7.36 7.12 -16.42
CA PRO A 171 6.98 8.54 -16.54
C PRO A 171 5.52 8.79 -16.92
N ARG A 172 4.77 7.75 -17.29
CA ARG A 172 3.34 7.83 -17.67
C ARG A 172 2.40 7.37 -16.57
N VAL A 173 2.92 6.94 -15.41
CA VAL A 173 2.09 6.49 -14.31
C VAL A 173 1.27 7.65 -13.76
N ASN A 174 -0.01 7.39 -13.44
CA ASN A 174 -0.83 8.35 -12.71
C ASN A 174 -0.50 8.27 -11.23
N LEU A 175 -0.38 9.44 -10.58
CA LEU A 175 -0.30 9.58 -9.13
C LEU A 175 -1.73 9.73 -8.59
N THR A 176 -2.35 8.62 -8.18
CA THR A 176 -3.75 8.61 -7.74
C THR A 176 -3.81 8.71 -6.22
N LEU A 177 -4.49 9.71 -5.67
CA LEU A 177 -4.73 9.78 -4.23
C LEU A 177 -5.78 8.76 -3.81
N GLU A 178 -5.48 7.98 -2.78
CA GLU A 178 -6.48 7.18 -2.08
C GLU A 178 -6.66 7.79 -0.68
N THR A 179 -7.89 8.16 -0.35
CA THR A 179 -8.17 8.98 0.83
C THR A 179 -9.31 8.41 1.64
N TYR A 180 -9.38 8.86 2.88
CA TYR A 180 -10.45 8.46 3.77
C TYR A 180 -11.80 9.08 3.39
N GLU A 181 -12.87 8.30 3.52
CA GLU A 181 -14.25 8.76 3.34
C GLU A 181 -14.75 9.36 4.67
N SER A 182 -15.55 10.42 4.58
CA SER A 182 -16.12 11.14 5.72
C SER A 182 -16.80 10.21 6.74
N TYR A 183 -16.64 10.49 8.04
CA TYR A 183 -17.36 9.78 9.10
C TYR A 183 -18.87 10.10 9.10
N GLU A 184 -19.30 11.17 8.44
CA GLU A 184 -20.73 11.47 8.26
C GLU A 184 -21.36 10.52 7.23
N ASP A 185 -20.62 10.23 6.14
CA ASP A 185 -21.08 9.33 5.06
C ASP A 185 -20.94 7.87 5.47
N ARG A 186 -19.85 7.52 6.16
CA ARG A 186 -19.60 6.18 6.69
C ARG A 186 -19.13 6.24 8.14
N PRO A 187 -20.06 6.18 9.12
CA PRO A 187 -19.75 6.20 10.54
C PRO A 187 -18.80 5.07 10.94
N ARG A 188 -17.65 5.44 11.52
CA ARG A 188 -16.65 4.51 12.08
C ARG A 188 -15.75 5.23 13.06
N ASN A 189 -15.08 4.44 13.88
CA ASN A 189 -14.04 4.97 14.76
C ASN A 189 -12.82 5.39 13.93
N PRO A 190 -12.08 6.41 14.39
CA PRO A 190 -10.77 6.72 13.84
C PRO A 190 -9.87 5.49 13.86
N GLU A 191 -9.17 5.28 12.76
CA GLU A 191 -8.32 4.12 12.61
C GLU A 191 -7.09 4.24 13.50
N LYS A 192 -6.77 3.12 14.14
CA LYS A 192 -5.61 2.93 14.98
C LYS A 192 -5.22 1.47 14.84
N TRP A 193 -4.22 1.20 14.02
CA TRP A 193 -3.71 -0.16 13.83
C TRP A 193 -2.40 -0.36 14.55
N LEU A 194 -2.28 -1.48 15.24
CA LEU A 194 -1.06 -1.89 15.91
C LEU A 194 -0.19 -2.71 14.95
N LEU A 195 1.06 -2.30 14.81
CA LEU A 195 2.13 -3.07 14.21
C LEU A 195 2.94 -3.65 15.38
N GLU A 196 2.79 -4.95 15.59
CA GLU A 196 3.32 -5.69 16.75
C GLU A 196 4.83 -5.97 16.60
N ILE A 197 5.65 -4.92 16.47
CA ILE A 197 7.10 -5.03 16.22
C ILE A 197 7.89 -5.67 17.38
N TYR A 198 7.25 -5.89 18.53
CA TYR A 198 7.81 -6.61 19.67
C TYR A 198 7.40 -8.09 19.72
N ASP A 199 6.48 -8.52 18.85
CA ASP A 199 6.05 -9.91 18.73
C ASP A 199 7.00 -10.69 17.82
N GLU A 200 7.50 -11.82 18.33
CA GLU A 200 8.49 -12.63 17.62
C GLU A 200 7.87 -13.29 16.36
N GLU A 201 6.61 -13.70 16.41
CA GLU A 201 5.93 -14.31 15.26
C GLU A 201 5.68 -13.28 14.15
N PHE A 202 5.32 -12.04 14.51
CA PHE A 202 5.26 -10.93 13.57
C PHE A 202 6.59 -10.74 12.86
N LEU A 203 7.70 -10.64 13.60
CA LEU A 203 9.02 -10.42 12.99
C LEU A 203 9.47 -11.60 12.12
N ARG A 204 9.29 -12.84 12.58
CA ARG A 204 9.62 -14.05 11.81
C ARG A 204 8.83 -14.17 10.51
N ALA A 205 7.62 -13.61 10.46
CA ALA A 205 6.81 -13.62 9.25
C ALA A 205 7.38 -12.74 8.12
N HIS A 206 8.45 -11.96 8.32
CA HIS A 206 9.04 -11.09 7.30
C HIS A 206 10.48 -11.50 6.93
N PRO A 207 10.71 -12.70 6.38
CA PRO A 207 12.06 -13.22 6.15
C PRO A 207 12.89 -12.40 5.14
N GLY A 208 12.24 -11.60 4.28
CA GLY A 208 12.91 -10.68 3.35
C GLY A 208 13.37 -9.38 4.00
N LEU A 209 12.80 -9.00 5.16
CA LEU A 209 13.13 -7.74 5.82
C LEU A 209 14.48 -7.85 6.52
N THR A 210 15.45 -7.10 6.02
CA THR A 210 16.79 -7.09 6.63
C THR A 210 16.82 -6.24 7.89
N THR A 211 17.73 -6.55 8.82
CA THR A 211 17.99 -5.71 9.99
C THR A 211 18.33 -4.26 9.60
N LEU A 212 19.00 -4.06 8.47
CA LEU A 212 19.35 -2.74 7.98
C LEU A 212 18.12 -1.93 7.55
N GLU A 213 17.22 -2.55 6.81
CA GLU A 213 15.96 -1.91 6.40
C GLU A 213 15.05 -1.64 7.58
N PHE A 214 14.94 -2.59 8.52
CA PHE A 214 14.18 -2.39 9.75
C PHE A 214 14.75 -1.23 10.59
N ALA A 215 16.07 -1.12 10.72
CA ALA A 215 16.70 0.01 11.40
C ALA A 215 16.48 1.34 10.67
N ALA A 216 16.50 1.35 9.34
CA ALA A 216 16.17 2.52 8.53
C ALA A 216 14.70 2.94 8.72
N TYR A 217 13.78 1.96 8.73
CA TYR A 217 12.37 2.20 9.01
C TYR A 217 12.15 2.83 10.39
N LEU A 218 12.77 2.30 11.44
CA LEU A 218 12.68 2.87 12.79
C LEU A 218 13.30 4.27 12.88
N LYS A 219 14.31 4.58 12.06
CA LYS A 219 14.84 5.94 11.95
C LYS A 219 13.78 6.89 11.39
N THR A 220 13.04 6.50 10.35
CA THR A 220 11.92 7.29 9.79
C THR A 220 10.84 7.54 10.84
N VAL A 221 10.47 6.51 11.60
CA VAL A 221 9.52 6.62 12.73
C VAL A 221 10.03 7.64 13.77
N ARG A 222 11.28 7.52 14.21
CA ARG A 222 11.88 8.44 15.18
C ARG A 222 11.92 9.88 14.69
N ASP A 223 12.29 10.09 13.43
CA ASP A 223 12.37 11.43 12.85
C ASP A 223 10.96 12.06 12.73
N TYR A 224 9.93 11.26 12.45
CA TYR A 224 8.54 11.69 12.50
C TYR A 224 8.06 12.03 13.91
N GLU A 225 8.41 11.22 14.92
CA GLU A 225 8.10 11.50 16.33
C GLU A 225 8.70 12.83 16.81
N GLN A 226 9.85 13.24 16.28
CA GLN A 226 10.43 14.56 16.59
C GLN A 226 9.55 15.70 16.09
N ARG A 227 8.90 15.55 14.93
CA ARG A 227 7.94 16.52 14.40
C ARG A 227 6.73 16.63 15.32
N ILE A 228 6.22 15.51 15.82
CA ILE A 228 5.14 15.49 16.84
C ILE A 228 5.61 16.18 18.12
N ALA A 229 6.77 15.81 18.67
CA ALA A 229 7.29 16.36 19.92
C ALA A 229 7.56 17.86 19.85
N SER A 230 7.89 18.38 18.66
CA SER A 230 8.07 19.81 18.42
C SER A 230 6.75 20.60 18.31
N GLY A 231 5.61 19.91 18.19
CA GLY A 231 4.30 20.51 17.95
C GLY A 231 4.01 20.85 16.48
N GLU A 232 4.88 20.45 15.55
CA GLU A 232 4.65 20.63 14.11
C GLU A 232 3.43 19.82 13.63
N LEU A 233 3.27 18.60 14.14
CA LEU A 233 2.20 17.68 13.78
C LEU A 233 1.43 17.19 15.01
N PRO A 234 0.12 16.95 14.91
CA PRO A 234 -0.64 16.37 16.00
C PRO A 234 -0.29 14.89 16.19
N ASP A 235 -0.21 14.48 17.46
CA ASP A 235 -0.09 13.07 17.84
C ASP A 235 -1.32 12.24 17.37
N LEU A 236 -1.24 10.93 17.61
CA LEU A 236 -2.26 9.98 17.17
C LEU A 236 -3.64 10.29 17.77
N ASP A 237 -3.72 10.49 19.09
CA ASP A 237 -5.00 10.65 19.77
C ASP A 237 -5.60 12.04 19.54
N THR A 238 -4.77 13.07 19.42
CA THR A 238 -5.19 14.45 19.12
C THR A 238 -5.78 14.54 17.72
N TYR A 239 -5.15 13.91 16.74
CA TYR A 239 -5.70 13.82 15.40
C TYR A 239 -7.00 13.01 15.37
N ALA A 240 -7.03 11.84 16.04
CA ALA A 240 -8.22 10.99 16.09
C ALA A 240 -9.46 11.67 16.72
N ARG A 241 -9.26 12.62 17.65
CA ARG A 241 -10.36 13.37 18.26
C ARG A 241 -10.92 14.48 17.37
N ALA A 242 -10.21 14.87 16.32
CA ALA A 242 -10.70 15.88 15.40
C ALA A 242 -11.93 15.35 14.63
N PRO A 243 -12.95 16.18 14.38
CA PRO A 243 -14.04 15.79 13.50
C PRO A 243 -13.49 15.52 12.10
N PHE A 244 -14.08 14.55 11.40
CA PHE A 244 -13.74 14.25 10.01
C PHE A 244 -15.04 14.08 9.21
N GLY A 245 -15.69 15.21 8.93
CA GLY A 245 -16.89 15.28 8.11
C GLY A 245 -16.56 15.49 6.63
N TYR A 246 -17.57 15.84 5.84
CA TYR A 246 -17.40 16.05 4.40
C TYR A 246 -16.36 17.14 4.08
N ALA A 247 -16.37 18.25 4.83
CA ALA A 247 -15.44 19.36 4.61
C ALA A 247 -13.99 18.96 4.87
N GLU A 248 -13.74 18.20 5.94
CA GLU A 248 -12.41 17.70 6.29
C GLU A 248 -11.91 16.65 5.28
N ALA A 249 -12.80 15.77 4.79
CA ALA A 249 -12.45 14.82 3.72
C ALA A 249 -12.04 15.55 2.42
N VAL A 250 -12.75 16.63 2.07
CA VAL A 250 -12.38 17.48 0.92
C VAL A 250 -11.04 18.19 1.14
N HIS A 251 -10.77 18.70 2.35
CA HIS A 251 -9.47 19.29 2.68
C HIS A 251 -8.34 18.25 2.62
N TYR A 252 -8.55 17.05 3.16
CA TYR A 252 -7.60 15.94 3.08
C TYR A 252 -7.14 15.71 1.63
N ILE A 253 -8.10 15.61 0.69
CA ILE A 253 -7.82 15.41 -0.74
C ILE A 253 -7.05 16.62 -1.32
N LYS A 254 -7.50 17.85 -1.03
CA LYS A 254 -6.89 19.07 -1.57
C LYS A 254 -5.47 19.29 -1.08
N ASP A 255 -5.23 19.12 0.21
CA ASP A 255 -3.93 19.31 0.85
C ASP A 255 -2.95 18.25 0.37
N SER A 256 -3.39 16.98 0.29
CA SER A 256 -2.60 15.90 -0.28
C SER A 256 -2.24 16.18 -1.74
N ALA A 257 -3.21 16.62 -2.56
CA ALA A 257 -2.98 16.96 -3.96
C ALA A 257 -2.03 18.15 -4.13
N ALA A 258 -2.13 19.16 -3.26
CA ALA A 258 -1.24 20.32 -3.27
C ALA A 258 0.20 19.89 -2.98
N HIS A 259 0.41 19.12 -1.91
CA HIS A 259 1.73 18.61 -1.53
C HIS A 259 2.40 17.81 -2.65
N ILE A 260 1.68 16.85 -3.25
CA ILE A 260 2.24 16.03 -4.34
C ILE A 260 2.54 16.88 -5.59
N ARG A 261 1.69 17.87 -5.91
CA ARG A 261 1.94 18.78 -7.05
C ARG A 261 3.17 19.64 -6.84
N GLU A 262 3.42 20.11 -5.61
CA GLU A 262 4.62 20.87 -5.27
C GLU A 262 5.89 20.06 -5.52
N ILE A 263 5.89 18.77 -5.14
CA ILE A 263 7.00 17.84 -5.39
C ILE A 263 7.22 17.63 -6.88
N CYS A 264 6.17 17.33 -7.64
CA CYS A 264 6.28 17.14 -9.09
C CYS A 264 6.79 18.41 -9.81
N ALA A 265 6.39 19.60 -9.33
CA ALA A 265 6.88 20.87 -9.87
C ALA A 265 8.37 21.08 -9.59
N ALA A 266 8.84 20.72 -8.39
CA ALA A 266 10.26 20.79 -8.03
C ALA A 266 11.12 19.82 -8.86
N GLU A 267 10.66 18.59 -9.07
CA GLU A 267 11.32 17.57 -9.91
C GLU A 267 11.46 18.04 -11.38
N SER A 268 10.37 18.60 -11.93
CA SER A 268 10.35 19.15 -13.29
C SER A 268 11.34 20.30 -13.46
N ALA A 269 11.46 21.18 -12.45
CA ALA A 269 12.41 22.29 -12.46
C ALA A 269 13.87 21.83 -12.36
N HIS A 270 14.14 20.70 -11.71
CA HIS A 270 15.48 20.11 -11.62
C HIS A 270 15.90 19.45 -12.95
N SER A 271 14.96 18.81 -13.65
CA SER A 271 15.21 18.12 -14.92
C SER A 271 15.47 19.05 -16.12
N LEU A 272 15.17 20.35 -15.97
CA LEU A 272 15.38 21.40 -16.99
C LEU A 272 16.72 22.14 -16.83
N ARG A 273 17.54 21.79 -15.83
CA ARG A 273 18.87 22.36 -15.58
C ARG A 273 19.97 21.39 -15.97
#